data_AF-A0A0F0GMA9-F1
#
_entry.id   AF-A0A0F0GMA9-F1
#
_cell.length_a   1.000
_cell.length_b   1.000
_cell.length_c   1.000
_cell.angle_alpha   90.00
_cell.angle_beta   90.00
_cell.angle_gamma   90.00
#
_symmetry.space_group_name_H-M   'P 1'
#
loop_
_entity.id
_entity.type
_entity.pdbx_description
1 polymer ?
#
loop_
_entity_poly.entity_id
_entity_poly.type
_entity_poly.pdbx_seq_one_letter_code
_entity_poly.pdbx_strand_id
1 'polypeptide(L)'
;MEDIDVIAVLQDPVRRRLYEYVAAQGREVGRNEAAEAAGVARTLAAHHLDRLAEAGLLESGSRRLTGRSGPGAGRPAKVYTRARVERSVSLPARDYRTAAELLAEAAEEAGLDAGLYAAARRRGESLRGTPEPCGGLEEAMAVLASRGYEPHLEGCLLYT
;
A
#
# COMPACT_ATOMS: atom_id res chain seq x y z
N MET A 1 -16.14 3.86 -14.09
CA MET A 1 -16.95 4.69 -13.17
C MET A 1 -16.78 4.20 -11.73
N GLU A 2 -16.60 2.88 -11.52
CA GLU A 2 -16.27 2.29 -10.21
C GLU A 2 -15.09 2.95 -9.48
N ASP A 3 -14.01 3.36 -10.18
CA ASP A 3 -12.87 4.01 -9.50
C ASP A 3 -13.23 5.38 -8.89
N ILE A 4 -14.23 6.08 -9.44
CA ILE A 4 -14.70 7.36 -8.87
C ILE A 4 -15.41 7.12 -7.54
N ASP A 5 -16.20 6.05 -7.44
CA ASP A 5 -16.89 5.68 -6.19
C ASP A 5 -15.87 5.27 -5.11
N VAL A 6 -14.80 4.56 -5.50
CA VAL A 6 -13.69 4.23 -4.60
C VAL A 6 -12.98 5.49 -4.09
N ILE A 7 -12.73 6.47 -4.96
CA ILE A 7 -12.16 7.77 -4.55
C ILE A 7 -13.11 8.52 -3.60
N ALA A 8 -14.42 8.46 -3.86
CA ALA A 8 -15.42 9.09 -2.99
C ALA A 8 -15.40 8.50 -1.57
N VAL A 9 -15.10 7.21 -1.42
CA VAL A 9 -14.88 6.59 -0.11
C VAL A 9 -13.72 7.27 0.64
N LEU A 10 -12.62 7.61 -0.01
CA LEU A 10 -11.45 8.24 0.62
C LEU A 10 -11.60 9.76 0.90
N GLN A 11 -12.70 10.40 0.46
CA GLN A 11 -12.96 11.81 0.77
C GLN A 11 -13.13 12.06 2.28
N ASP A 12 -13.73 11.10 2.99
CA ASP A 12 -13.87 11.17 4.44
C ASP A 12 -12.51 11.08 5.14
N PRO A 13 -12.14 12.06 5.98
CA PRO A 13 -10.82 12.13 6.58
C PRO A 13 -10.56 10.99 7.58
N VAL A 14 -11.58 10.45 8.24
CA VAL A 14 -11.42 9.31 9.15
C VAL A 14 -11.16 8.04 8.34
N ARG A 15 -11.93 7.79 7.28
CA ARG A 15 -11.69 6.64 6.39
C ARG A 15 -10.30 6.71 5.76
N ARG A 16 -9.88 7.90 5.32
CA ARG A 16 -8.55 8.09 4.75
C ARG A 16 -7.44 7.75 5.74
N ARG A 17 -7.51 8.29 6.97
CA ARG A 17 -6.53 7.97 8.04
C ARG A 17 -6.50 6.48 8.38
N LEU A 18 -7.67 5.83 8.43
CA LEU A 18 -7.74 4.39 8.68
C LEU A 18 -7.11 3.58 7.55
N TYR A 19 -7.38 3.95 6.29
CA TYR A 19 -6.76 3.31 5.13
C TYR A 19 -5.24 3.49 5.15
N GLU A 20 -4.75 4.72 5.30
CA GLU A 20 -3.32 5.06 5.37
C GLU A 20 -2.63 4.29 6.50
N TYR A 21 -3.25 4.21 7.68
CA TYR A 21 -2.70 3.45 8.81
C TYR A 21 -2.58 1.96 8.48
N VAL A 22 -3.63 1.34 7.95
CA VAL A 22 -3.63 -0.10 7.61
C VAL A 22 -2.62 -0.39 6.50
N ALA A 23 -2.54 0.45 5.47
CA ALA A 23 -1.58 0.32 4.38
C ALA A 23 -0.13 0.37 4.87
N ALA A 24 0.17 1.28 5.80
CA ALA A 24 1.52 1.45 6.35
C ALA A 24 2.00 0.28 7.23
N GLN A 25 1.13 -0.61 7.70
CA GLN A 25 1.56 -1.68 8.62
C GLN A 25 2.25 -2.86 7.91
N GLY A 26 1.96 -3.11 6.62
CA GLY A 26 2.45 -4.30 5.92
C GLY A 26 1.99 -5.64 6.55
N ARG A 27 1.01 -5.61 7.46
CA ARG A 27 0.43 -6.77 8.16
C ARG A 27 -1.06 -6.55 8.42
N GLU A 28 -1.72 -7.60 8.87
CA GLU A 28 -3.08 -7.53 9.38
C GLU A 28 -3.19 -6.59 10.60
N VAL A 29 -4.24 -5.76 10.60
CA VAL A 29 -4.53 -4.74 11.61
C VAL A 29 -5.89 -4.98 12.26
N GLY A 30 -5.94 -4.89 13.58
CA GLY A 30 -7.18 -5.04 14.36
C GLY A 30 -8.00 -3.75 14.44
N ARG A 31 -9.31 -3.88 14.69
CA ARG A 31 -10.23 -2.73 14.87
C ARG A 31 -9.82 -1.78 16.00
N ASN A 32 -9.32 -2.31 17.12
CA ASN A 32 -8.93 -1.49 18.27
C ASN A 32 -7.69 -0.66 17.96
N GLU A 33 -6.66 -1.33 17.43
CA GLU A 33 -5.41 -0.72 17.00
C GLU A 33 -5.67 0.41 15.99
N ALA A 34 -6.47 0.16 14.96
CA ALA A 34 -6.82 1.18 13.96
C ALA A 34 -7.63 2.35 14.57
N ALA A 35 -8.50 2.07 15.54
CA ALA A 35 -9.29 3.11 16.21
C ALA A 35 -8.42 4.05 17.05
N GLU A 36 -7.46 3.48 17.78
CA GLU A 36 -6.47 4.24 18.56
C GLU A 36 -5.63 5.11 17.64
N ALA A 37 -5.10 4.54 16.55
CA ALA A 37 -4.28 5.28 15.59
C ALA A 37 -5.05 6.43 14.89
N ALA A 38 -6.33 6.22 14.58
CA ALA A 38 -7.16 7.23 13.92
C ALA A 38 -7.81 8.24 14.89
N GLY A 39 -7.68 8.04 16.21
CA GLY A 39 -8.25 8.89 17.25
C GLY A 39 -9.78 8.85 17.30
N VAL A 40 -10.40 7.70 17.05
CA VAL A 40 -11.87 7.55 16.98
C VAL A 40 -12.38 6.39 17.84
N ALA A 41 -13.68 6.40 18.12
CA ALA A 41 -14.32 5.29 18.82
C ALA A 41 -14.21 3.98 18.01
N ARG A 42 -13.98 2.87 18.71
CA ARG A 42 -13.87 1.52 18.12
C ARG A 42 -15.01 1.18 17.16
N THR A 43 -16.25 1.52 17.52
CA THR A 43 -17.43 1.22 16.69
C THR A 43 -17.40 2.01 15.38
N LEU A 44 -16.97 3.28 15.43
CA LEU A 44 -16.84 4.12 14.24
C LEU A 44 -15.71 3.60 13.33
N ALA A 45 -14.56 3.24 13.90
CA ALA A 45 -13.47 2.62 13.15
C ALA A 45 -13.95 1.33 12.46
N ALA A 46 -14.65 0.45 13.19
CA ALA A 46 -15.18 -0.79 12.62
C ALA A 46 -16.11 -0.55 11.43
N HIS A 47 -17.03 0.43 11.54
CA HIS A 47 -17.90 0.81 10.43
C HIS A 47 -17.12 1.29 9.21
N HIS A 48 -16.15 2.16 9.41
CA HIS A 48 -15.32 2.70 8.33
C HIS A 48 -14.42 1.66 7.68
N LEU A 49 -13.82 0.76 8.46
CA LEU A 49 -13.01 -0.34 7.93
C LEU A 49 -13.86 -1.32 7.10
N ASP A 50 -15.10 -1.59 7.52
CA ASP A 50 -16.02 -2.43 6.75
C ASP A 50 -16.41 -1.75 5.40
N ARG A 51 -16.61 -0.43 5.40
CA ARG A 51 -16.85 0.34 4.16
C ARG A 51 -15.64 0.36 3.21
N LEU A 52 -14.43 0.49 3.75
CA LEU A 52 -13.20 0.40 2.95
C LEU A 52 -13.03 -1.00 2.34
N ALA A 53 -13.41 -2.05 3.08
CA ALA A 53 -13.39 -3.42 2.56
C ALA A 53 -14.46 -3.66 1.48
N GLU A 54 -15.67 -3.13 1.66
CA GLU A 54 -16.73 -3.17 0.65
C GLU A 54 -16.32 -2.46 -0.65
N ALA A 55 -15.57 -1.37 -0.54
CA ALA A 55 -15.00 -0.64 -1.68
C ALA A 55 -13.77 -1.33 -2.32
N GLY A 56 -13.34 -2.48 -1.80
CA GLY A 56 -12.17 -3.21 -2.31
C GLY A 56 -10.82 -2.53 -2.04
N LEU A 57 -10.76 -1.54 -1.14
CA LEU A 57 -9.52 -0.90 -0.70
C LEU A 57 -8.81 -1.72 0.39
N LEU A 58 -9.58 -2.43 1.21
CA LEU A 58 -9.08 -3.34 2.23
C LEU A 58 -9.61 -4.76 1.98
N GLU A 59 -8.84 -5.74 2.41
CA GLU A 59 -9.30 -7.12 2.58
C GLU A 59 -9.57 -7.36 4.06
N SER A 60 -10.65 -8.10 4.38
CA SER A 60 -10.97 -8.43 5.76
C SER A 60 -10.72 -9.91 6.05
N GLY A 61 -10.00 -10.18 7.12
CA GLY A 61 -9.69 -11.52 7.62
C GLY A 61 -10.18 -11.74 9.06
N SER A 62 -9.85 -12.92 9.60
CA SER A 62 -10.17 -13.29 10.97
C SER A 62 -8.96 -13.97 11.61
N ARG A 63 -8.42 -13.39 12.68
CA ARG A 63 -7.24 -13.91 13.37
C ARG A 63 -7.53 -14.17 14.85
N ARG A 64 -6.94 -15.24 15.38
CA ARG A 64 -6.82 -15.44 16.83
C ARG A 64 -5.57 -14.70 17.31
N LEU A 65 -5.76 -13.63 18.09
CA LEU A 65 -4.67 -12.76 18.57
C LEU A 65 -3.74 -13.45 19.58
N THR A 66 -4.20 -14.52 20.23
CA THR A 66 -3.37 -15.34 21.13
C THR A 66 -3.18 -16.68 20.45
N GLY A 67 -1.94 -17.11 20.18
CA GLY A 67 -1.62 -18.43 19.58
C GLY A 67 -2.04 -19.66 20.41
N ARG A 68 -2.98 -19.51 21.36
CA ARG A 68 -3.58 -20.59 22.15
C ARG A 68 -4.75 -21.18 21.37
N SER A 69 -4.69 -22.49 21.09
CA SER A 69 -5.78 -23.27 20.51
C SER A 69 -6.39 -24.14 21.61
N GLY A 70 -7.63 -23.85 22.03
CA GLY A 70 -8.34 -24.64 23.06
C GLY A 70 -9.65 -24.00 23.55
N PRO A 71 -10.48 -24.72 24.33
CA PRO A 71 -11.68 -24.17 24.97
C PRO A 71 -11.29 -22.99 25.88
N GLY A 72 -11.75 -21.77 25.55
CA GLY A 72 -11.36 -20.54 26.26
C GLY A 72 -10.40 -19.61 25.50
N ALA A 73 -9.98 -19.96 24.28
CA ALA A 73 -9.05 -19.18 23.45
C ALA A 73 -9.60 -17.83 22.88
N GLY A 74 -10.77 -17.38 23.34
CA GLY A 74 -11.42 -16.18 22.83
C GLY A 74 -11.99 -16.32 21.40
N ARG A 75 -12.90 -15.39 21.04
CA ARG A 75 -13.47 -15.30 19.69
C ARG A 75 -12.42 -14.75 18.72
N PRO A 76 -12.26 -15.31 17.51
CA PRO A 76 -11.43 -14.70 16.48
C PRO A 76 -11.82 -13.23 16.25
N ALA A 77 -10.82 -12.36 16.16
CA ALA A 77 -11.03 -10.93 15.92
C ALA A 77 -10.97 -10.64 14.41
N LYS A 78 -11.85 -9.76 13.94
CA LYS A 78 -11.79 -9.26 12.56
C LYS A 78 -10.55 -8.38 12.41
N VAL A 79 -9.78 -8.67 11.38
CA VAL A 79 -8.56 -7.95 11.00
C VAL A 79 -8.68 -7.46 9.57
N TYR A 80 -7.89 -6.46 9.22
CA TYR A 80 -7.90 -5.85 7.89
C TYR A 80 -6.47 -5.73 7.38
N THR A 81 -6.29 -5.94 6.08
CA THR A 81 -5.05 -5.67 5.36
C THR A 81 -5.37 -4.84 4.14
N ARG A 82 -4.38 -4.11 3.62
CA ARG A 82 -4.53 -3.41 2.34
C ARG A 82 -4.79 -4.41 1.23
N ALA A 83 -5.74 -4.10 0.34
CA ALA A 83 -5.95 -4.91 -0.85
C ALA A 83 -4.73 -4.81 -1.80
N ARG A 84 -4.38 -5.91 -2.47
CA ARG A 84 -3.25 -5.92 -3.42
C ARG A 84 -3.53 -5.22 -4.75
N VAL A 85 -4.78 -4.85 -4.99
CA VAL A 85 -5.20 -4.25 -6.26
C VAL A 85 -4.73 -2.79 -6.35
N GLU A 86 -4.08 -2.46 -7.45
CA GLU A 86 -3.75 -1.08 -7.80
C GLU A 86 -4.93 -0.41 -8.50
N ARG A 87 -5.21 0.85 -8.14
CA ARG A 87 -6.25 1.68 -8.77
C ARG A 87 -5.60 2.97 -9.27
N SER A 88 -5.88 3.33 -10.52
CA SER A 88 -5.37 4.57 -11.14
C SER A 88 -6.51 5.30 -11.82
N VAL A 89 -6.58 6.63 -11.67
CA VAL A 89 -7.62 7.46 -12.29
C VAL A 89 -6.95 8.57 -13.09
N SER A 90 -7.30 8.67 -14.36
CA SER A 90 -6.83 9.70 -15.29
C SER A 90 -8.00 10.50 -15.82
N LEU A 91 -7.88 11.83 -15.83
CA LEU A 91 -8.87 12.75 -16.37
C LEU A 91 -8.21 13.71 -17.38
N PRO A 92 -8.53 13.64 -18.69
CA PRO A 92 -9.46 12.70 -19.33
C PRO A 92 -8.96 11.25 -19.27
N ALA A 93 -9.85 10.29 -19.52
CA ALA A 93 -9.49 8.87 -19.54
C ALA A 93 -8.36 8.64 -20.55
N ARG A 94 -7.24 8.09 -20.06
CA ARG A 94 -6.06 7.76 -20.85
C ARG A 94 -5.54 6.42 -20.37
N ASP A 95 -5.21 5.55 -21.30
CA ASP A 95 -4.63 4.24 -20.99
C ASP A 95 -3.09 4.32 -20.99
N TYR A 96 -2.56 4.97 -19.97
CA TYR A 96 -1.10 5.04 -19.80
C TYR A 96 -0.50 3.71 -19.40
N ARG A 97 -1.30 2.79 -18.85
CA ARG A 97 -0.86 1.46 -18.50
C ARG A 97 -0.50 0.69 -19.76
N THR A 98 -1.42 0.60 -20.72
CA THR A 98 -1.14 -0.07 -22.00
C THR A 98 0.01 0.61 -22.75
N ALA A 99 0.07 1.94 -22.76
CA ALA A 99 1.19 2.64 -23.39
C ALA A 99 2.55 2.30 -22.74
N ALA A 100 2.59 2.20 -21.41
CA ALA A 100 3.80 1.82 -20.68
C ALA A 100 4.18 0.35 -20.89
N GLU A 101 3.19 -0.56 -20.91
CA GLU A 101 3.40 -1.99 -21.18
C GLU A 101 3.99 -2.20 -22.59
N LEU A 102 3.44 -1.55 -23.62
CA LEU A 102 3.98 -1.60 -24.99
C LEU A 102 5.42 -1.05 -25.09
N LEU A 103 5.70 0.03 -24.38
CA LEU A 103 7.05 0.61 -24.33
C LEU A 103 8.06 -0.30 -23.61
N ALA A 104 7.63 -0.98 -22.54
CA ALA A 104 8.46 -1.92 -21.81
C ALA A 104 8.78 -3.14 -22.68
N GLU A 105 7.78 -3.74 -23.33
CA GLU A 105 7.94 -4.86 -24.25
C GLU A 105 8.90 -4.52 -25.39
N ALA A 106 8.69 -3.39 -26.07
CA ALA A 106 9.57 -2.95 -27.14
C ALA A 106 11.01 -2.68 -26.66
N ALA A 107 11.20 -2.20 -25.44
CA ALA A 107 12.52 -1.96 -24.86
C ALA A 107 13.24 -3.26 -24.51
N GLU A 108 12.52 -4.26 -23.99
CA GLU A 108 13.03 -5.61 -23.73
C GLU A 108 13.46 -6.29 -25.04
N GLU A 109 12.62 -6.28 -26.06
CA GLU A 109 12.93 -6.85 -27.38
C GLU A 109 14.15 -6.19 -28.03
N ALA A 110 14.30 -4.88 -27.85
CA ALA A 110 15.43 -4.11 -28.38
C ALA A 110 16.69 -4.18 -27.49
N GLY A 111 16.66 -4.86 -26.34
CA GLY A 111 17.81 -5.01 -25.43
C GLY A 111 18.28 -3.68 -24.83
N LEU A 112 17.34 -2.77 -24.52
CA LEU A 112 17.64 -1.41 -24.07
C LEU A 112 17.91 -1.29 -22.55
N ASP A 113 18.15 -2.40 -21.84
CA ASP A 113 18.34 -2.45 -20.39
C ASP A 113 19.33 -1.40 -19.87
N ALA A 114 20.52 -1.35 -20.46
CA ALA A 114 21.56 -0.42 -20.03
C ALA A 114 21.12 1.05 -20.17
N GLY A 115 20.41 1.37 -21.26
CA GLY A 115 19.86 2.70 -21.52
C GLY A 115 18.75 3.05 -20.53
N LEU A 116 17.86 2.08 -20.26
CA LEU A 116 16.77 2.20 -19.29
C LEU A 116 17.32 2.44 -17.87
N TYR A 117 18.30 1.65 -17.42
CA TYR A 117 18.94 1.84 -16.11
C TYR A 117 19.65 3.19 -16.01
N ALA A 118 20.33 3.62 -17.07
CA ALA A 118 20.98 4.93 -17.10
C ALA A 118 19.95 6.08 -17.03
N ALA A 119 18.82 5.98 -17.72
CA ALA A 119 17.74 6.95 -17.66
C ALA A 119 17.08 6.98 -16.28
N ALA A 120 16.80 5.82 -15.69
CA ALA A 120 16.26 5.69 -14.34
C ALA A 120 17.19 6.32 -13.30
N ARG A 121 18.51 6.08 -13.39
CA ARG A 121 19.52 6.68 -12.50
C ARG A 121 19.51 8.21 -12.58
N ARG A 122 19.62 8.77 -13.79
CA ARG A 122 19.56 10.24 -14.00
C ARG A 122 18.27 10.84 -13.45
N ARG A 123 17.14 10.15 -13.67
CA ARG A 123 15.85 10.61 -13.16
C ARG A 123 15.80 10.58 -11.63
N GLY A 124 16.28 9.50 -11.01
CA GLY A 124 16.41 9.38 -9.56
C GLY A 124 17.27 10.48 -8.94
N GLU A 125 18.42 10.78 -9.54
CA GLU A 125 19.31 11.89 -9.13
C GLU A 125 18.58 13.24 -9.20
N SER A 126 17.88 13.54 -10.30
CA SER A 126 17.11 14.78 -10.45
C SER A 126 15.98 14.92 -9.43
N LEU A 127 15.40 13.79 -9.01
CA LEU A 127 14.25 13.75 -8.11
C LEU A 127 14.66 13.84 -6.64
N ARG A 128 15.88 13.43 -6.27
CA ARG A 128 16.37 13.48 -4.88
C ARG A 128 16.64 14.92 -4.43
N GLY A 129 17.04 15.80 -5.34
CA GLY A 129 17.36 17.20 -5.04
C GLY A 129 18.71 17.41 -4.35
N THR A 130 19.15 16.51 -3.47
CA THR A 130 20.52 16.46 -2.91
C THR A 130 21.42 15.48 -3.67
N PRO A 131 22.73 15.77 -3.81
CA PRO A 131 23.65 14.96 -4.61
C PRO A 131 24.14 13.67 -3.92
N GLU A 132 23.92 13.52 -2.62
CA GLU A 132 24.41 12.35 -1.88
C GLU A 132 23.47 11.13 -2.04
N PRO A 133 24.02 9.91 -2.24
CA PRO A 133 23.25 8.67 -2.15
C PRO A 133 22.51 8.57 -0.81
N CYS A 134 21.45 7.75 -0.73
CA CYS A 134 20.86 7.43 0.58
C CYS A 134 21.95 6.85 1.47
N GLY A 135 22.10 7.38 2.69
CA GLY A 135 23.00 6.86 3.71
C GLY A 135 22.60 5.48 4.23
N GLY A 136 21.41 4.99 3.87
CA GLY A 136 20.96 3.64 4.20
C GLY A 136 19.55 3.30 3.69
N LEU A 137 19.10 2.10 4.03
CA LEU A 137 17.80 1.55 3.63
C LEU A 137 16.62 2.34 4.21
N GLU A 138 16.73 2.79 5.46
CA GLU A 138 15.69 3.62 6.11
C GLU A 138 15.44 4.92 5.34
N GLU A 139 16.51 5.60 4.91
CA GLU A 139 16.39 6.82 4.11
C GLU A 139 15.77 6.51 2.74
N ALA A 140 16.15 5.40 2.10
CA ALA A 140 15.53 4.97 0.84
C ALA A 140 14.03 4.67 1.00
N MET A 141 13.64 3.99 2.09
CA MET A 141 12.25 3.72 2.41
C MET A 141 11.47 5.01 2.67
N ALA A 142 12.05 5.98 3.38
CA ALA A 142 11.42 7.28 3.62
C ALA A 142 11.21 8.07 2.31
N VAL A 143 12.20 8.06 1.41
CA VAL A 143 12.08 8.68 0.08
C VAL A 143 10.96 8.02 -0.72
N LEU A 144 10.91 6.69 -0.79
CA LEU A 144 9.85 5.95 -1.50
C LEU A 144 8.47 6.22 -0.88
N ALA A 145 8.35 6.20 0.45
CA ALA A 145 7.11 6.49 1.16
C ALA A 145 6.62 7.92 0.87
N SER A 146 7.51 8.92 0.84
CA SER A 146 7.15 10.30 0.47
C SER A 146 6.61 10.44 -0.96
N ARG A 147 6.88 9.45 -1.82
CA ARG A 147 6.38 9.37 -3.21
C ARG A 147 5.12 8.52 -3.35
N GLY A 148 4.55 8.06 -2.23
CA GLY A 148 3.33 7.25 -2.21
C GLY A 148 3.55 5.77 -2.46
N TYR A 149 4.80 5.30 -2.49
CA TYR A 149 5.08 3.87 -2.45
C TYR A 149 4.89 3.34 -1.03
N GLU A 150 4.66 2.04 -0.91
CA GLU A 150 4.53 1.32 0.36
C GLU A 150 5.70 0.33 0.51
N PRO A 151 6.95 0.83 0.69
CA PRO A 151 8.11 -0.06 0.80
C PRO A 151 8.02 -0.87 2.10
N HIS A 152 8.22 -2.17 1.99
CA HIS A 152 8.30 -3.07 3.14
C HIS A 152 9.51 -3.99 2.99
N LEU A 153 10.06 -4.40 4.12
CA LEU A 153 11.14 -5.38 4.14
C LEU A 153 10.51 -6.76 4.05
N GLU A 154 10.64 -7.40 2.90
CA GLU A 154 10.50 -8.85 2.84
C GLU A 154 11.75 -9.46 3.47
N GLY A 155 11.56 -10.20 4.57
CA GLY A 155 12.67 -10.79 5.32
C GLY A 155 13.59 -11.59 4.39
N CYS A 156 14.90 -11.46 4.59
CA CYS A 156 15.88 -12.29 3.90
C CYS A 156 15.54 -13.77 4.15
N LEU A 157 14.91 -14.43 3.19
CA LEU A 157 14.74 -15.88 3.18
C LEU A 157 16.13 -16.48 2.97
N LEU A 158 16.86 -16.69 4.07
CA LEU A 158 17.95 -17.66 4.13
C LEU A 158 17.31 -19.04 4.05
N TYR A 159 17.15 -19.56 2.83
CA TYR A 159 17.11 -21.00 2.64
C TYR A 159 18.52 -21.53 2.92
N THR A 160 18.67 -22.25 4.04
CA THR A 160 19.79 -23.17 4.27
C THR A 160 19.52 -24.50 3.59
#